data_AF-A0A8S3S9Z3-F1
#
_entry.id   AF-A0A8S3S9Z3-F1
#
_cell.length_a   1.000
_cell.length_b   1.000
_cell.length_c   1.000
_cell.angle_alpha   90.00
_cell.angle_beta   90.00
_cell.angle_gamma   90.00
#
_symmetry.space_group_name_H-M   'P 1'
#
loop_
_entity.id
_entity.type
_entity.pdbx_description
1 polymer ?
#
loop_
_entity_poly.entity_id
_entity_poly.type
_entity_poly.pdbx_seq_one_letter_code
_entity_poly.pdbx_strand_id
1 'polypeptide(L)'
;MIFVPIILLMVICKDVTSIPCLSNESKKDFDDSRIALKDMENNLGNTVKKLENSFKKITASIQDQLGVVKDALSNVGEKVKKVDSDFRVLGKDFKKTKWHKYNGHCYFYGTDSQDWFTAERKCRDIGGYIAKIGDEKENKQIFANKPSASNHYWIGLTDLIEGEYRWTFDQTKATYLPWHSSYGKTNNGYNCGGLLNNHNGQWFDHPCNSKFFYICESNFCF
;
A
#
# COMPACT_ATOMS: atom_id res chain seq x y z
N MET A 1 62.72 72.89 -13.27
CA MET A 1 62.44 71.44 -13.20
C MET A 1 60.96 71.23 -13.36
N ILE A 2 60.61 70.43 -14.38
CA ILE A 2 59.45 69.52 -14.45
C ILE A 2 58.09 70.17 -14.20
N PHE A 3 57.37 70.51 -15.26
CA PHE A 3 55.98 70.13 -15.55
C PHE A 3 55.65 70.70 -16.93
N VAL A 4 54.77 70.03 -17.67
CA VAL A 4 54.45 70.23 -19.10
C VAL A 4 55.41 69.46 -20.02
N PRO A 5 55.12 68.16 -20.29
CA PRO A 5 54.27 67.88 -21.45
C PRO A 5 53.48 66.57 -21.33
N ILE A 6 52.32 66.59 -20.66
CA ILE A 6 51.30 65.53 -20.82
C ILE A 6 50.25 65.96 -21.88
N ILE A 7 50.07 67.28 -22.06
CA ILE A 7 49.14 67.84 -23.05
C ILE A 7 49.70 67.74 -24.49
N LEU A 8 51.03 67.64 -24.66
CA LEU A 8 51.64 67.43 -25.98
C LEU A 8 51.40 66.00 -26.54
N LEU A 9 51.14 65.02 -25.66
CA LEU A 9 50.80 63.65 -26.07
C LEU A 9 49.33 63.51 -26.52
N MET A 10 48.43 64.39 -26.05
CA MET A 10 47.02 64.36 -26.46
C MET A 10 46.74 65.14 -27.75
N VAL A 11 47.65 66.02 -28.19
CA VAL A 11 47.51 66.77 -29.46
C VAL A 11 48.00 65.97 -30.68
N ILE A 12 48.85 64.96 -30.49
CA ILE A 12 49.39 64.17 -31.61
C ILE A 12 48.37 63.15 -32.17
N CYS A 13 47.30 62.82 -31.44
CA CYS A 13 46.30 61.83 -31.90
C CYS A 13 45.12 62.41 -32.70
N LYS A 14 45.00 63.74 -32.88
CA LYS A 14 43.84 64.35 -33.54
C LYS A 14 43.96 64.52 -35.05
N ASP A 15 45.18 64.46 -35.60
CA ASP A 15 45.44 64.52 -37.05
C ASP A 15 45.95 63.16 -37.55
N VAL A 16 45.01 62.21 -37.60
CA VAL A 16 45.21 60.83 -38.06
C VAL A 16 45.29 60.80 -39.58
N THR A 17 46.45 61.10 -40.15
CA THR A 17 46.80 60.55 -41.48
C THR A 17 48.23 60.02 -41.60
N SER A 18 49.18 60.33 -40.72
CA SER A 18 50.57 59.86 -40.95
C SER A 18 51.49 59.86 -39.72
N ILE A 19 51.21 59.04 -38.70
CA ILE A 19 52.26 58.66 -37.73
C ILE A 19 52.70 57.22 -38.01
N PRO A 20 54.00 56.94 -38.26
CA PRO A 20 54.54 55.58 -38.26
C PRO A 20 54.74 55.13 -36.79
N CYS A 21 53.64 54.95 -36.05
CA CYS A 21 53.67 54.53 -34.64
C CYS A 21 53.62 53.01 -34.42
N LEU A 22 53.52 52.22 -35.49
CA LEU A 22 53.47 50.77 -35.41
C LEU A 22 54.35 50.22 -36.53
N SER A 23 55.32 49.36 -36.18
CA SER A 23 55.99 48.53 -37.18
C SER A 23 54.95 47.64 -37.87
N ASN A 24 55.20 47.23 -39.12
CA ASN A 24 54.29 46.34 -39.83
C ASN A 24 54.01 45.03 -39.06
N GLU A 25 54.97 44.55 -38.26
CA GLU A 25 54.79 43.42 -37.34
C GLU A 25 53.75 43.73 -36.25
N SER A 26 53.85 44.88 -35.57
CA SER A 26 52.90 45.24 -34.50
C SER A 26 51.45 45.43 -34.98
N LYS A 27 51.25 45.81 -36.25
CA LYS A 27 49.90 45.90 -36.86
C LYS A 27 49.32 44.51 -37.14
N LYS A 28 50.16 43.58 -37.62
CA LYS A 28 49.78 42.18 -37.85
C LYS A 28 49.36 41.49 -36.56
N ASP A 29 50.13 41.67 -35.48
CA ASP A 29 49.82 41.06 -34.18
C ASP A 29 48.46 41.52 -33.61
N PHE A 30 48.11 42.80 -33.84
CA PHE A 30 46.81 43.34 -33.43
C PHE A 30 45.65 42.76 -34.25
N ASP A 31 45.83 42.60 -35.57
CA ASP A 31 44.82 41.98 -36.43
C ASP A 31 44.66 40.47 -36.14
N ASP A 32 45.76 39.75 -35.90
CA ASP A 32 45.74 38.35 -35.47
C ASP A 32 45.00 38.18 -34.13
N SER A 33 45.26 39.08 -33.17
CA SER A 33 44.55 39.11 -31.88
C SER A 33 43.05 39.38 -32.04
N ARG A 34 42.67 40.28 -32.97
CA ARG A 34 41.26 40.58 -33.26
C ARG A 34 40.55 39.40 -33.90
N ILE A 35 41.22 38.64 -34.77
CA ILE A 35 40.67 37.41 -35.36
C ILE A 35 40.46 36.36 -34.27
N ALA A 36 41.47 36.13 -33.42
CA ALA A 36 41.36 35.17 -32.31
C ALA A 36 40.20 35.51 -31.34
N LEU A 37 39.99 36.79 -31.04
CA LEU A 37 38.85 37.24 -30.24
C LEU A 37 37.50 36.91 -30.88
N LYS A 38 37.34 37.13 -32.19
CA LYS A 38 36.12 36.76 -32.92
C LYS A 38 35.86 35.26 -32.92
N ASP A 39 36.91 34.44 -33.06
CA ASP A 39 36.78 32.99 -33.01
C ASP A 39 36.35 32.51 -31.62
N MET A 40 36.88 33.12 -30.56
CA MET A 40 36.42 32.85 -29.19
C MET A 40 34.97 33.26 -28.97
N GLU A 41 34.55 34.44 -29.45
CA GLU A 41 33.14 34.87 -29.38
C GLU A 41 32.21 33.88 -30.09
N ASN A 42 32.59 33.42 -31.28
CA ASN A 42 31.82 32.42 -32.02
C ASN A 42 31.73 31.08 -31.27
N ASN A 43 32.84 30.61 -30.70
CA ASN A 43 32.88 29.37 -29.92
C ASN A 43 32.03 29.47 -28.64
N LEU A 44 32.08 30.63 -27.97
CA LEU A 44 31.24 30.90 -26.80
C LEU A 44 29.76 30.90 -27.19
N GLY A 45 29.39 31.59 -28.27
CA GLY A 45 28.01 31.62 -28.78
C GLY A 45 27.47 30.22 -29.13
N ASN A 46 28.30 29.37 -29.74
CA ASN A 46 27.94 27.97 -30.03
C ASN A 46 27.73 27.15 -28.76
N THR A 47 28.58 27.35 -27.74
CA THR A 47 28.47 26.67 -26.44
C THR A 47 27.19 27.08 -25.71
N VAL A 48 26.87 28.38 -25.69
CA VAL A 48 25.65 28.92 -25.09
C VAL A 48 24.41 28.32 -25.76
N LYS A 49 24.33 28.30 -27.09
CA LYS A 49 23.20 27.70 -27.82
C LYS A 49 23.04 26.20 -27.51
N LYS A 50 24.14 25.46 -27.39
CA LYS A 50 24.10 24.02 -27.03
C LYS A 50 23.56 23.82 -25.62
N LEU A 51 23.93 24.70 -24.69
CA LEU A 51 23.47 24.68 -23.32
C LEU A 51 21.98 25.02 -23.22
N GLU A 52 21.52 26.07 -23.91
CA GLU A 52 20.11 26.45 -23.99
C GLU A 52 19.22 25.32 -24.52
N ASN A 53 19.68 24.65 -25.60
CA ASN A 53 18.97 23.49 -26.15
C ASN A 53 18.91 22.32 -25.16
N SER A 54 19.97 22.08 -24.40
CA SER A 54 20.00 21.06 -23.35
C SER A 54 19.03 21.40 -22.23
N PHE A 55 19.03 22.65 -21.75
CA PHE A 55 18.08 23.11 -20.74
C PHE A 55 16.62 22.98 -21.21
N LYS A 56 16.32 23.35 -22.46
CA LYS A 56 14.98 23.21 -23.03
C LYS A 56 14.49 21.76 -23.04
N LYS A 57 15.38 20.82 -23.40
CA LYS A 57 15.07 19.38 -23.37
C LYS A 57 14.81 18.88 -21.95
N ILE A 58 15.65 19.29 -20.99
CA ILE A 58 15.49 18.93 -19.58
C ILE A 58 14.16 19.46 -19.04
N THR A 59 13.83 20.73 -19.28
CA THR A 59 12.57 21.33 -18.84
C THR A 59 11.36 20.60 -19.41
N ALA A 60 11.38 20.26 -20.70
CA ALA A 60 10.31 19.47 -21.32
C ALA A 60 10.17 18.08 -20.67
N SER A 61 11.29 17.40 -20.41
CA SER A 61 11.29 16.10 -19.74
C SER A 61 10.75 16.18 -18.31
N ILE A 62 11.09 17.22 -17.56
CA ILE A 62 10.59 17.42 -16.19
C ILE A 62 9.08 17.70 -16.21
N GLN A 63 8.61 18.53 -17.16
CA GLN A 63 7.19 18.84 -17.31
C GLN A 63 6.36 17.59 -17.66
N ASP A 64 6.88 16.74 -18.54
CA ASP A 64 6.25 15.47 -18.90
C ASP A 64 6.17 14.53 -17.68
N GLN A 65 7.27 14.35 -16.96
CA GLN A 65 7.30 13.55 -15.73
C GLN A 65 6.35 14.09 -14.65
N LEU A 66 6.27 15.41 -14.50
CA LEU A 66 5.34 16.05 -13.56
C LEU A 66 3.87 15.79 -13.93
N GLY A 67 3.55 15.79 -15.23
CA GLY A 67 2.23 15.42 -15.74
C GLY A 67 1.86 13.99 -15.36
N VAL A 68 2.75 13.04 -15.63
CA VAL A 68 2.56 11.62 -15.28
C VAL A 68 2.30 11.44 -13.78
N VAL A 69 3.08 12.11 -12.93
CA VAL A 69 2.92 12.04 -11.47
C VAL A 69 1.59 12.65 -11.01
N LYS A 70 1.19 13.78 -11.60
CA LYS A 70 -0.09 14.45 -11.27
C LYS A 70 -1.29 13.56 -11.62
N ASP A 71 -1.26 12.95 -12.80
CA ASP A 71 -2.33 12.06 -13.26
C ASP A 71 -2.43 10.80 -12.39
N ALA A 72 -1.28 10.22 -12.04
CA ALA A 72 -1.21 9.10 -11.10
C ALA A 72 -1.80 9.47 -9.74
N LEU A 73 -1.48 10.65 -9.21
CA LEU A 73 -2.00 11.12 -7.92
C LEU A 73 -3.51 11.33 -7.96
N SER A 74 -4.05 11.86 -9.06
CA SER A 74 -5.50 12.02 -9.25
C SER A 74 -6.22 10.67 -9.21
N ASN A 75 -5.72 9.68 -9.97
CA ASN A 75 -6.26 8.32 -10.00
C ASN A 75 -6.23 7.66 -8.61
N VAL A 76 -5.13 7.81 -7.87
CA VAL A 76 -5.04 7.32 -6.48
C VAL A 76 -6.09 8.01 -5.60
N GLY A 77 -6.26 9.32 -5.72
CA GLY A 77 -7.26 10.08 -4.97
C GLY A 77 -8.69 9.60 -5.20
N GLU A 78 -9.04 9.26 -6.44
CA GLU A 78 -10.35 8.67 -6.78
C GLU A 78 -10.54 7.29 -6.16
N LYS A 79 -9.53 6.42 -6.23
CA LYS A 79 -9.56 5.09 -5.60
C LYS A 79 -9.74 5.19 -4.08
N VAL A 80 -9.04 6.12 -3.42
CA VAL A 80 -9.17 6.33 -1.97
C VAL A 80 -10.58 6.76 -1.60
N LYS A 81 -11.19 7.69 -2.35
CA LYS A 81 -12.58 8.11 -2.13
C LYS A 81 -13.56 6.94 -2.28
N LYS A 82 -13.36 6.08 -3.28
CA LYS A 82 -14.19 4.88 -3.47
C LYS A 82 -14.06 3.93 -2.29
N VAL A 83 -12.82 3.64 -1.86
CA VAL A 83 -12.57 2.77 -0.70
C VAL A 83 -13.21 3.33 0.57
N ASP A 84 -13.12 4.64 0.83
CA ASP A 84 -13.79 5.27 1.97
C ASP A 84 -15.32 5.08 1.90
N SER A 85 -15.93 5.26 0.73
CA SER A 85 -17.38 5.03 0.56
C SER A 85 -17.77 3.57 0.78
N ASP A 86 -17.00 2.61 0.26
CA ASP A 86 -17.24 1.18 0.42
C ASP A 86 -17.15 0.79 1.91
N PHE A 87 -16.14 1.32 2.62
CA PHE A 87 -15.96 1.09 4.06
C PHE A 87 -17.10 1.65 4.90
N ARG A 88 -17.65 2.82 4.54
CA ARG A 88 -18.83 3.39 5.22
C ARG A 88 -20.08 2.52 5.04
N VAL A 89 -20.26 1.90 3.88
CA VAL A 89 -21.38 0.97 3.62
C VAL A 89 -21.20 -0.30 4.47
N LEU A 90 -20.03 -0.92 4.41
CA LEU A 90 -19.71 -2.11 5.21
C LEU A 90 -19.87 -1.85 6.72
N GLY A 91 -19.39 -0.71 7.21
CA GLY A 91 -19.54 -0.33 8.61
C GLY A 91 -21.00 -0.13 9.03
N LYS A 92 -21.88 0.34 8.14
CA LYS A 92 -23.32 0.44 8.43
C LYS A 92 -23.99 -0.93 8.53
N ASP A 93 -23.64 -1.86 7.65
CA ASP A 93 -24.22 -3.21 7.67
C ASP A 93 -23.67 -4.04 8.84
N PHE A 94 -22.40 -3.86 9.19
CA PHE A 94 -21.82 -4.41 10.42
C PHE A 94 -22.53 -3.87 11.68
N LYS A 95 -22.85 -2.58 11.75
CA LYS A 95 -23.60 -2.01 12.90
C LYS A 95 -25.03 -2.54 13.06
N LYS A 96 -25.65 -3.01 11.98
CA LYS A 96 -26.98 -3.65 12.05
C LYS A 96 -26.90 -5.08 12.60
N THR A 97 -25.74 -5.73 12.45
CA THR A 97 -25.52 -7.09 12.96
C THR A 97 -25.05 -7.03 14.41
N LYS A 98 -25.56 -7.92 15.26
CA LYS A 98 -25.24 -7.93 16.69
C LYS A 98 -23.96 -8.74 16.91
N TRP A 99 -22.81 -8.08 16.90
CA TRP A 99 -21.52 -8.67 17.22
C TRP A 99 -21.24 -8.61 18.73
N HIS A 100 -20.69 -9.69 19.27
CA HIS A 100 -20.25 -9.80 20.66
C HIS A 100 -18.74 -9.57 20.73
N LYS A 101 -18.28 -8.60 21.54
CA LYS A 101 -16.85 -8.30 21.66
C LYS A 101 -16.22 -9.14 22.77
N TYR A 102 -15.05 -9.73 22.50
CA TYR A 102 -14.21 -10.38 23.51
C TYR A 102 -12.74 -10.36 23.09
N ASN A 103 -11.85 -9.97 24.01
CA ASN A 103 -10.40 -9.97 23.82
C ASN A 103 -9.88 -9.27 22.54
N GLY A 104 -10.55 -8.23 22.06
CA GLY A 104 -10.18 -7.54 20.81
C GLY A 104 -10.74 -8.16 19.53
N HIS A 105 -11.52 -9.24 19.65
CA HIS A 105 -12.22 -9.92 18.57
C HIS A 105 -13.73 -9.71 18.68
N CYS A 106 -14.43 -9.89 17.56
CA CYS A 106 -15.88 -9.74 17.44
C CYS A 106 -16.50 -11.02 16.91
N TYR A 107 -17.56 -11.49 17.56
CA TYR A 107 -18.25 -12.74 17.21
C TYR A 107 -19.70 -12.51 16.78
N PHE A 108 -20.08 -13.07 15.64
CA PHE A 108 -21.45 -13.04 15.11
C PHE A 108 -21.98 -14.46 15.01
N TYR A 109 -23.24 -14.65 15.38
CA TYR A 109 -23.91 -15.95 15.32
C TYR A 109 -24.84 -15.94 14.12
N GLY A 110 -24.57 -16.82 13.14
CA GLY A 110 -25.44 -17.03 12.00
C GLY A 110 -26.86 -17.33 12.44
N THR A 111 -27.85 -16.84 11.70
CA THR A 111 -29.27 -16.99 12.03
C THR A 111 -29.94 -18.18 11.35
N ASP A 112 -29.17 -18.95 10.57
CA ASP A 112 -29.62 -20.10 9.81
C ASP A 112 -28.63 -21.26 9.91
N SER A 113 -29.10 -22.49 9.61
CA SER A 113 -28.24 -23.67 9.58
C SER A 113 -27.66 -23.91 8.19
N GLN A 114 -26.37 -24.21 8.12
CA GLN A 114 -25.62 -24.39 6.88
C GLN A 114 -24.64 -25.55 6.99
N ASP A 115 -24.20 -26.07 5.84
CA ASP A 115 -23.03 -26.95 5.81
C ASP A 115 -21.79 -26.13 6.13
N TRP A 116 -20.74 -26.81 6.58
CA TRP A 116 -19.55 -26.17 7.11
C TRP A 116 -18.87 -25.27 6.06
N PHE A 117 -18.79 -25.71 4.80
CA PHE A 117 -18.21 -24.92 3.72
C PHE A 117 -19.01 -23.64 3.42
N THR A 118 -20.34 -23.73 3.44
CA THR A 118 -21.21 -22.58 3.25
C THR A 118 -21.14 -21.62 4.44
N ALA A 119 -21.07 -22.14 5.67
CA ALA A 119 -20.87 -21.33 6.87
C ALA A 119 -19.54 -20.55 6.83
N GLU A 120 -18.45 -21.23 6.44
CA GLU A 120 -17.12 -20.62 6.24
C GLU A 120 -17.19 -19.44 5.26
N ARG A 121 -17.78 -19.68 4.08
CA ARG A 121 -17.94 -18.65 3.05
C ARG A 121 -18.78 -17.47 3.54
N LYS A 122 -19.90 -17.73 4.21
CA LYS A 122 -20.76 -16.67 4.75
C LYS A 122 -20.04 -15.77 5.75
N CYS A 123 -19.15 -16.34 6.57
CA CYS A 123 -18.34 -15.52 7.47
C CYS A 123 -17.34 -14.64 6.71
N ARG A 124 -16.77 -15.13 5.60
CA ARG A 124 -15.94 -14.30 4.71
C ARG A 124 -16.73 -13.18 4.04
N ASP A 125 -17.95 -13.47 3.59
CA ASP A 125 -18.82 -12.51 2.90
C ASP A 125 -19.17 -11.30 3.79
N ILE A 126 -19.20 -11.48 5.12
CA ILE A 126 -19.44 -10.40 6.09
C ILE A 126 -18.15 -9.76 6.64
N GLY A 127 -17.01 -10.00 5.99
CA GLY A 127 -15.72 -9.40 6.36
C GLY A 127 -15.06 -10.03 7.60
N GLY A 128 -15.42 -11.26 7.93
CA GLY A 128 -14.82 -12.05 9.01
C GLY A 128 -14.30 -13.39 8.50
N TYR A 129 -14.23 -14.35 9.41
CA TYR A 129 -13.89 -15.74 9.15
C TYR A 129 -14.69 -16.62 10.12
N ILE A 130 -14.86 -17.90 9.84
CA ILE A 130 -15.52 -18.80 10.78
C ILE A 130 -14.64 -18.94 12.04
N ALA A 131 -15.26 -18.88 13.22
CA ALA A 131 -14.57 -18.58 14.47
C ALA A 131 -13.43 -19.54 14.78
N LYS A 132 -12.29 -18.97 15.17
CA LYS A 132 -11.16 -19.65 15.78
C LYS A 132 -11.33 -19.58 17.29
N ILE A 133 -11.02 -20.66 18.00
CA ILE A 133 -11.13 -20.69 19.46
C ILE A 133 -9.81 -21.23 20.02
N GLY A 134 -8.96 -20.33 20.52
CA GLY A 134 -7.61 -20.64 20.96
C GLY A 134 -7.51 -21.13 22.40
N ASP A 135 -8.48 -20.80 23.27
CA ASP A 135 -8.41 -21.14 24.69
C ASP A 135 -9.77 -21.36 25.37
N GLU A 136 -9.71 -21.82 26.62
CA GLU A 136 -10.89 -22.12 27.44
C GLU A 136 -11.74 -20.88 27.76
N LYS A 137 -11.13 -19.71 27.98
CA LYS A 137 -11.85 -18.49 28.35
C LYS A 137 -12.65 -17.97 27.16
N GLU A 138 -12.03 -17.97 25.99
CA GLU A 138 -12.68 -17.67 24.71
C GLU A 138 -13.84 -18.62 24.44
N ASN A 139 -13.62 -19.94 24.58
CA ASN A 139 -14.67 -20.94 24.40
C ASN A 139 -15.89 -20.68 25.30
N LYS A 140 -15.64 -20.41 26.59
CA LYS A 140 -16.71 -20.09 27.56
C LYS A 140 -17.45 -18.82 27.18
N GLN A 141 -16.73 -17.77 26.77
CA GLN A 141 -17.34 -16.50 26.40
C GLN A 141 -18.20 -16.62 25.14
N ILE A 142 -17.70 -17.29 24.10
CA ILE A 142 -18.45 -17.55 22.87
C ILE A 142 -19.66 -18.43 23.17
N PHE A 143 -19.51 -19.45 24.02
CA PHE A 143 -20.62 -20.30 24.41
C PHE A 143 -21.69 -19.56 25.22
N ALA A 144 -21.31 -18.63 26.08
CA ALA A 144 -22.24 -17.84 26.90
C ALA A 144 -23.07 -16.84 26.08
N ASN A 145 -22.51 -16.31 24.99
CA ASN A 145 -23.16 -15.29 24.15
C ASN A 145 -24.07 -15.86 23.05
N LYS A 146 -24.14 -17.19 22.89
CA LYS A 146 -24.97 -17.80 21.85
C LYS A 146 -26.46 -17.44 22.01
N PRO A 147 -27.18 -17.15 20.91
CA PRO A 147 -28.57 -16.72 20.98
C PRO A 147 -29.55 -17.85 21.31
N SER A 148 -29.18 -19.12 21.08
CA SER A 148 -30.05 -20.28 21.30
C SER A 148 -29.42 -21.31 22.24
N ALA A 149 -30.22 -21.85 23.15
CA ALA A 149 -29.86 -22.94 24.06
C ALA A 149 -30.03 -24.35 23.44
N SER A 150 -30.52 -24.45 22.19
CA SER A 150 -30.70 -25.75 21.50
C SER A 150 -29.75 -25.99 20.33
N ASN A 151 -29.19 -24.94 19.73
CA ASN A 151 -28.49 -25.07 18.45
C ASN A 151 -27.01 -25.43 18.61
N HIS A 152 -26.52 -26.32 17.75
CA HIS A 152 -25.09 -26.59 17.55
C HIS A 152 -24.49 -25.59 16.57
N TYR A 153 -23.20 -25.29 16.72
CA TYR A 153 -22.54 -24.25 15.95
C TYR A 153 -21.22 -24.73 15.33
N TRP A 154 -21.05 -24.54 14.03
CA TRP A 154 -19.78 -24.70 13.35
C TRP A 154 -18.75 -23.66 13.82
N ILE A 155 -17.51 -24.12 13.92
CA ILE A 155 -16.30 -23.31 14.14
C ILE A 155 -15.28 -23.62 13.03
N GLY A 156 -14.23 -22.81 12.91
CA GLY A 156 -13.26 -22.89 11.83
C GLY A 156 -12.27 -24.03 11.89
N LEU A 157 -12.61 -25.12 12.59
CA LEU A 157 -11.74 -26.26 12.81
C LEU A 157 -11.99 -27.34 11.76
N THR A 158 -10.93 -27.83 11.13
CA THR A 158 -11.00 -28.93 10.15
C THR A 158 -9.71 -29.73 10.12
N ASP A 159 -9.78 -31.01 9.73
CA ASP A 159 -8.65 -31.90 9.46
C ASP A 159 -8.71 -32.47 8.02
N LEU A 160 -9.38 -31.77 7.09
CA LEU A 160 -9.40 -32.11 5.65
C LEU A 160 -7.99 -32.29 5.04
N ILE A 161 -6.98 -31.65 5.64
CA ILE A 161 -5.57 -31.96 5.37
C ILE A 161 -5.16 -33.01 6.40
N GLU A 162 -5.12 -34.27 5.96
CA GLU A 162 -5.02 -35.44 6.84
C GLU A 162 -3.89 -35.35 7.86
N GLY A 163 -4.23 -35.63 9.12
CA GLY A 163 -3.28 -35.88 10.22
C GLY A 163 -3.38 -34.90 11.40
N GLU A 164 -3.92 -33.69 11.22
CA GLU A 164 -4.03 -32.69 12.29
C GLU A 164 -5.20 -31.70 12.10
N TYR A 165 -5.97 -31.44 13.16
CA TYR A 165 -6.95 -30.36 13.15
C TYR A 165 -6.27 -28.99 13.11
N ARG A 166 -6.71 -28.17 12.16
CA ARG A 166 -6.21 -26.82 11.88
C ARG A 166 -7.34 -25.81 11.78
N TRP A 167 -7.01 -24.56 12.06
CA TRP A 167 -7.90 -23.43 11.85
C TRP A 167 -7.85 -23.01 10.38
N THR A 168 -9.00 -22.91 9.73
CA THR A 168 -9.08 -22.51 8.30
C THR A 168 -8.54 -21.11 8.04
N PHE A 169 -8.68 -20.22 9.02
CA PHE A 169 -8.31 -18.82 8.90
C PHE A 169 -6.82 -18.62 8.67
N ASP A 170 -5.97 -19.29 9.46
CA ASP A 170 -4.51 -19.08 9.46
C ASP A 170 -3.69 -20.37 9.30
N GLN A 171 -4.36 -21.51 9.08
CA GLN A 171 -3.76 -22.84 8.92
C GLN A 171 -2.98 -23.32 10.15
N THR A 172 -3.09 -22.64 11.29
CA THR A 172 -2.40 -23.03 12.52
C THR A 172 -2.99 -24.30 13.10
N LYS A 173 -2.12 -25.17 13.64
CA LYS A 173 -2.54 -26.38 14.34
C LYS A 173 -3.29 -26.01 15.62
N ALA A 174 -4.44 -26.64 15.85
CA ALA A 174 -5.20 -26.44 17.08
C ALA A 174 -4.49 -27.09 18.27
N THR A 175 -4.27 -26.30 19.33
CA THR A 175 -3.68 -26.75 20.60
C THR A 175 -4.71 -26.92 21.70
N TYR A 176 -5.80 -26.15 21.65
CA TYR A 176 -6.96 -26.26 22.51
C TYR A 176 -8.03 -27.07 21.79
N LEU A 177 -8.42 -28.22 22.36
CA LEU A 177 -9.31 -29.20 21.76
C LEU A 177 -10.23 -29.80 22.84
N PRO A 178 -11.24 -29.06 23.34
CA PRO A 178 -12.16 -29.51 24.39
C PRO A 178 -13.20 -30.49 23.84
N TRP A 179 -12.74 -31.55 23.17
CA TRP A 179 -13.57 -32.58 22.58
C TRP A 179 -14.54 -33.18 23.60
N HIS A 180 -15.78 -33.40 23.18
CA HIS A 180 -16.69 -34.25 23.93
C HIS A 180 -16.27 -35.72 23.77
N SER A 181 -16.29 -36.48 24.87
CA SER A 181 -15.77 -37.86 24.91
C SER A 181 -16.41 -38.80 23.89
N SER A 182 -17.66 -38.55 23.51
CA SER A 182 -18.44 -39.39 22.58
C SER A 182 -18.51 -38.85 21.14
N TYR A 183 -18.05 -37.62 20.90
CA TYR A 183 -18.18 -36.94 19.60
C TYR A 183 -16.85 -36.38 19.06
N GLY A 184 -15.76 -36.53 19.81
CA GLY A 184 -14.43 -36.13 19.38
C GLY A 184 -13.57 -37.32 18.98
N LYS A 185 -12.78 -37.13 17.92
CA LYS A 185 -11.72 -38.03 17.45
C LYS A 185 -12.16 -39.50 17.30
N THR A 186 -12.94 -39.74 16.27
CA THR A 186 -13.19 -41.08 15.73
C THR A 186 -12.63 -41.11 14.30
N ASN A 187 -11.98 -42.20 13.88
CA ASN A 187 -11.54 -42.41 12.48
C ASN A 187 -12.73 -42.68 11.55
N ASN A 188 -13.82 -41.95 11.70
CA ASN A 188 -15.07 -42.14 10.96
C ASN A 188 -15.18 -41.24 9.72
N GLY A 189 -14.09 -40.56 9.34
CA GLY A 189 -14.02 -39.70 8.16
C GLY A 189 -14.79 -38.39 8.29
N TYR A 190 -15.09 -37.96 9.53
CA TYR A 190 -15.62 -36.64 9.81
C TYR A 190 -14.46 -35.66 9.80
N ASN A 191 -14.69 -34.43 9.29
CA ASN A 191 -13.58 -33.49 9.11
C ASN A 191 -13.86 -32.05 9.52
N CYS A 192 -14.98 -31.81 10.22
CA CYS A 192 -15.48 -30.47 10.46
C CYS A 192 -15.92 -30.34 11.91
N GLY A 193 -15.26 -29.40 12.61
CA GLY A 193 -15.45 -29.16 14.03
C GLY A 193 -16.56 -28.17 14.34
N GLY A 194 -17.28 -28.42 15.43
CA GLY A 194 -18.30 -27.52 15.96
C GLY A 194 -18.46 -27.59 17.47
N LEU A 195 -19.23 -26.67 18.03
CA LEU A 195 -19.60 -26.55 19.44
C LEU A 195 -20.93 -27.26 19.75
N LEU A 196 -20.92 -28.14 20.75
CA LEU A 196 -22.11 -28.79 21.29
C LEU A 196 -22.84 -27.88 22.29
N ASN A 197 -24.15 -27.72 22.11
CA ASN A 197 -24.97 -26.94 23.04
C ASN A 197 -25.23 -27.69 24.35
N ASN A 198 -25.69 -28.93 24.21
CA ASN A 198 -26.03 -29.85 25.29
C ASN A 198 -24.83 -30.33 26.14
N HIS A 199 -23.61 -29.91 25.80
CA HIS A 199 -22.38 -30.30 26.49
C HIS A 199 -21.48 -29.10 26.79
N ASN A 200 -22.07 -27.98 27.24
CA ASN A 200 -21.34 -26.80 27.74
C ASN A 200 -20.25 -26.25 26.79
N GLY A 201 -20.46 -26.35 25.47
CA GLY A 201 -19.50 -25.86 24.49
C GLY A 201 -18.28 -26.76 24.31
N GLN A 202 -18.36 -28.03 24.69
CA GLN A 202 -17.41 -29.04 24.22
C GLN A 202 -17.55 -29.24 22.71
N TRP A 203 -16.47 -29.67 22.07
CA TRP A 203 -16.43 -29.74 20.61
C TRP A 203 -16.84 -31.12 20.11
N PHE A 204 -17.36 -31.15 18.88
CA PHE A 204 -17.68 -32.35 18.13
C PHE A 204 -16.99 -32.29 16.77
N ASP A 205 -16.72 -33.46 16.20
CA ASP A 205 -16.41 -33.62 14.79
C ASP A 205 -17.58 -34.31 14.08
N HIS A 206 -17.96 -33.83 12.90
CA HIS A 206 -19.16 -34.28 12.17
C HIS A 206 -19.00 -34.14 10.65
N PRO A 207 -19.77 -34.87 9.82
CA PRO A 207 -19.72 -34.67 8.37
C PRO A 207 -19.95 -33.21 7.99
N CYS A 208 -19.03 -32.67 7.19
CA CYS A 208 -19.03 -31.27 6.78
C CYS A 208 -20.30 -30.82 6.04
N ASN A 209 -21.04 -31.77 5.44
CA ASN A 209 -22.32 -31.52 4.76
C ASN A 209 -23.52 -31.38 5.71
N SER A 210 -23.33 -31.63 7.02
CA SER A 210 -24.38 -31.52 8.03
C SER A 210 -24.76 -30.06 8.25
N LYS A 211 -26.03 -29.82 8.60
CA LYS A 211 -26.56 -28.46 8.73
C LYS A 211 -26.59 -28.03 10.20
N PHE A 212 -25.67 -27.15 10.58
CA PHE A 212 -25.63 -26.50 11.89
C PHE A 212 -25.56 -24.99 11.75
N PHE A 213 -25.87 -24.26 12.83
CA PHE A 213 -25.61 -22.83 12.87
C PHE A 213 -24.10 -22.59 12.86
N TYR A 214 -23.64 -21.35 12.81
CA TYR A 214 -22.20 -21.06 12.70
C TYR A 214 -21.86 -19.79 13.44
N ILE A 215 -20.59 -19.67 13.82
CA ILE A 215 -20.05 -18.50 14.50
C ILE A 215 -18.99 -17.90 13.58
N CYS A 216 -19.15 -16.63 13.28
CA CYS A 216 -18.15 -15.84 12.58
C CYS A 216 -17.37 -15.01 13.59
N GLU A 217 -16.11 -14.77 13.28
CA GLU A 217 -15.17 -13.95 14.04
C GLU A 217 -14.59 -12.86 13.12
N SER A 218 -14.32 -11.69 13.67
CA SER A 218 -13.59 -10.62 12.99
C SER A 218 -12.65 -9.91 13.96
N ASN A 219 -11.48 -9.51 13.46
CA ASN A 219 -10.52 -8.69 14.20
C ASN A 219 -10.96 -7.21 14.27
N PHE A 220 -12.00 -6.83 13.54
CA PHE A 220 -12.50 -5.46 13.48
C PHE A 220 -13.86 -5.35 14.17
N CYS A 221 -13.85 -4.63 15.28
CA CYS A 221 -15.02 -4.39 16.11
C CYS A 221 -15.55 -2.97 15.95
N PHE A 222 -16.51 -2.77 15.04
CA PHE A 222 -17.12 -1.45 14.78
C PHE A 222 -18.10 -0.98 15.88
#